data_AF-A0AB74II52-F1
#
_entry.id   AF-A0AB74II52-F1
#
_cell.length_a   1.000
_cell.length_b   1.000
_cell.length_c   1.000
_cell.angle_alpha   90.00
_cell.angle_beta   90.00
_cell.angle_gamma   90.00
#
_symmetry.space_group_name_H-M   'P 1'
#
loop_
_entity.id
_entity.type
_entity.pdbx_description
1 polymer ?
#
loop_
_entity_poly.entity_id
_entity_poly.type
_entity_poly.pdbx_seq_one_letter_code
_entity_poly.pdbx_strand_id
1 'polypeptide(L)'
;MENIVASDILDARGPFSASQGSNNESGLAFSAPRDLLNTLKADYAISYINDTKVLMGSAKEPQEGLALVEYLHFRRPDENMMSVDIAADFPDLRYSPGFHSVKGFLFIPLSPDGEDFVVYFQEQKADHLGLGISGWSEADLRNAAMMRVVYCKFSSIWREREDALQESRLSRLLLSNSSHEFRTLLNAITNYMEFAGEGKLDAKGTGLLDLARNTSQQLLLAVTKLLDCIEKGLAPTAVVE
;
A
#
# COMPACT_ATOMS: atom_id res chain seq x y z
N MET A 1 -9.91 10.27 31.99
CA MET A 1 -9.95 10.92 30.66
C MET A 1 -8.54 11.30 30.34
N GLU A 2 -7.87 10.55 29.46
CA GLU A 2 -6.83 11.06 28.56
C GLU A 2 -6.39 9.93 27.61
N ASN A 3 -6.66 10.17 26.33
CA ASN A 3 -6.00 9.67 25.12
C ASN A 3 -6.03 8.19 24.78
N ILE A 4 -7.20 7.77 24.30
CA ILE A 4 -7.32 6.87 23.15
C ILE A 4 -6.97 7.69 21.89
N VAL A 5 -5.73 7.63 21.38
CA VAL A 5 -5.39 7.74 19.94
C VAL A 5 -4.00 7.14 19.72
N ALA A 6 -3.93 5.83 19.59
CA ALA A 6 -2.83 5.12 18.94
C ALA A 6 -3.38 3.85 18.25
N SER A 7 -4.47 4.03 17.51
CA SER A 7 -5.04 3.09 16.55
C SER A 7 -5.31 4.00 15.34
N ASP A 8 -4.66 3.89 14.20
CA ASP A 8 -4.06 2.73 13.58
C ASP A 8 -2.70 3.14 13.02
N ILE A 9 -1.67 2.34 13.32
CA ILE A 9 -0.46 2.32 12.51
C ILE A 9 -0.95 1.92 11.12
N LEU A 10 -0.96 2.89 10.20
CA LEU A 10 -1.14 2.69 8.78
C LEU A 10 -0.17 1.58 8.37
N ASP A 11 -0.66 0.36 8.24
CA ASP A 11 0.12 -0.74 7.69
C ASP A 11 0.34 -0.42 6.21
N ALA A 12 1.43 0.30 5.96
CA ALA A 12 2.07 0.51 4.67
C ALA A 12 2.69 -0.81 4.15
N ARG A 13 1.92 -1.89 4.21
CA ARG A 13 2.41 -3.22 3.93
C ARG A 13 1.89 -3.64 2.56
N GLY A 14 2.80 -3.57 1.58
CA GLY A 14 2.56 -4.03 0.22
C GLY A 14 2.10 -5.50 0.15
N PRO A 15 1.91 -6.04 -1.06
CA PRO A 15 1.22 -7.32 -1.30
C PRO A 15 1.86 -8.57 -0.66
N PHE A 16 3.01 -8.43 0.01
CA PHE A 16 3.78 -9.52 0.62
C PHE A 16 3.59 -9.69 2.13
N SER A 17 2.84 -8.81 2.81
CA SER A 17 2.62 -8.96 4.25
C SER A 17 1.44 -9.87 4.54
N ALA A 18 1.72 -11.11 4.92
CA ALA A 18 0.72 -12.03 5.43
C ALA A 18 0.07 -11.45 6.72
N SER A 19 -1.26 -11.33 6.75
CA SER A 19 -1.99 -11.16 8.00
C SER A 19 -2.12 -12.53 8.68
N GLN A 20 -1.72 -12.62 9.95
CA GLN A 20 -2.31 -13.63 10.83
C GLN A 20 -3.57 -13.02 11.47
N GLY A 21 -4.71 -13.68 11.25
CA GLY A 21 -5.93 -13.54 12.03
C GLY A 21 -6.99 -12.60 11.44
N SER A 22 -8.00 -13.15 10.76
CA SER A 22 -9.26 -13.62 11.37
C SER A 22 -10.31 -13.81 10.28
N ASN A 23 -10.92 -15.00 10.29
CA ASN A 23 -12.03 -15.46 9.46
C ASN A 23 -13.00 -14.36 8.98
N ASN A 24 -13.00 -14.10 7.68
CA ASN A 24 -14.21 -13.82 6.90
C ASN A 24 -13.91 -14.10 5.42
N GLU A 25 -14.39 -15.26 4.97
CA GLU A 25 -14.37 -15.68 3.57
C GLU A 25 -15.39 -14.87 2.77
N SER A 26 -14.98 -13.77 2.15
CA SER A 26 -15.55 -13.26 0.88
C SER A 26 -14.71 -12.07 0.40
N GLY A 27 -13.96 -12.25 -0.68
CA GLY A 27 -13.17 -11.19 -1.33
C GLY A 27 -11.70 -11.56 -1.46
N LEU A 28 -11.36 -12.19 -2.59
CA LEU A 28 -10.00 -12.36 -3.13
C LEU A 28 -8.90 -12.50 -2.05
N ALA A 29 -8.89 -13.63 -1.33
CA ALA A 29 -7.74 -14.00 -0.52
C ALA A 29 -6.54 -14.11 -1.47
N PHE A 30 -5.70 -13.07 -1.47
CA PHE A 30 -4.45 -13.05 -2.21
C PHE A 30 -3.70 -14.32 -1.87
N SER A 31 -3.37 -15.08 -2.91
CA SER A 31 -2.63 -16.33 -2.77
C SER A 31 -1.47 -16.08 -1.82
N ALA A 32 -1.47 -16.76 -0.67
CA ALA A 32 -0.49 -16.48 0.37
C ALA A 32 0.92 -16.59 -0.27
N PRO A 33 1.95 -15.88 0.21
CA PRO A 33 3.31 -16.00 -0.34
C PRO A 33 3.78 -17.46 -0.54
N ARG A 34 3.26 -18.40 0.27
CA ARG A 34 3.46 -19.86 0.11
C ARG A 34 2.88 -20.45 -1.17
N ASP A 35 1.71 -19.99 -1.61
CA ASP A 35 1.09 -20.45 -2.86
C ASP A 35 1.91 -20.00 -4.08
N LEU A 36 2.56 -18.85 -3.98
CA LEU A 36 3.43 -18.29 -5.03
C LEU A 36 4.73 -19.10 -5.14
N LEU A 37 5.30 -19.53 -4.00
CA LEU A 37 6.44 -20.46 -3.98
C LEU A 37 6.09 -21.79 -4.66
N ASN A 38 4.93 -22.36 -4.33
CA ASN A 38 4.47 -23.62 -4.92
C ASN A 38 4.23 -23.50 -6.43
N THR A 39 3.62 -22.39 -6.87
CA THR A 39 3.34 -22.13 -8.30
C THR A 39 4.62 -22.10 -9.13
N LEU A 40 5.69 -21.53 -8.58
CA LEU A 40 6.99 -21.42 -9.24
C LEU A 40 7.97 -22.54 -8.87
N LYS A 41 7.53 -23.55 -8.09
CA LYS A 41 8.36 -24.67 -7.61
C LYS A 41 9.66 -24.18 -6.94
N ALA A 42 9.56 -23.08 -6.20
CA ALA A 42 10.66 -22.49 -5.45
C ALA A 42 10.64 -22.99 -4.00
N ASP A 43 11.81 -23.20 -3.41
CA ASP A 43 11.92 -23.60 -2.00
C ASP A 43 11.81 -22.37 -1.07
N TYR A 44 12.32 -21.22 -1.51
CA TYR A 44 12.16 -19.91 -0.84
C TYR A 44 12.27 -18.76 -1.85
N ALA A 45 11.95 -17.54 -1.41
CA ALA A 45 12.10 -16.32 -2.20
C ALA A 45 12.57 -15.16 -1.33
N ILE A 46 13.23 -14.17 -1.93
CA ILE A 46 13.58 -12.91 -1.29
C ILE A 46 13.10 -11.78 -2.19
N SER A 47 12.24 -10.90 -1.66
CA SER A 47 11.92 -9.64 -2.33
C SER A 47 12.85 -8.53 -1.87
N TYR A 48 13.12 -7.59 -2.77
CA TYR A 48 13.78 -6.32 -2.49
C TYR A 48 12.86 -5.22 -3.02
N ILE A 49 12.18 -4.51 -2.11
CA ILE A 49 11.18 -3.50 -2.45
C ILE A 49 11.33 -2.34 -1.47
N ASN A 50 11.41 -1.10 -1.96
CA ASN A 50 11.63 0.09 -1.12
C ASN A 50 12.79 -0.11 -0.12
N ASP A 51 13.95 -0.51 -0.61
CA ASP A 51 15.17 -0.80 0.18
C ASP A 51 15.01 -1.89 1.26
N THR A 52 13.90 -2.63 1.25
CA THR A 52 13.57 -3.63 2.25
C THR A 52 13.65 -5.03 1.67
N LYS A 53 14.40 -5.91 2.35
CA LYS A 53 14.49 -7.33 2.01
C LYS A 53 13.53 -8.15 2.85
N VAL A 54 12.70 -8.96 2.20
CA VAL A 54 11.79 -9.88 2.90
C VAL A 54 12.02 -11.30 2.41
N LEU A 55 12.45 -12.18 3.32
CA LEU A 55 12.58 -13.61 3.08
C LEU A 55 11.20 -14.28 3.22
N MET A 56 10.84 -15.09 2.22
CA MET A 56 9.61 -15.87 2.14
C MET A 56 9.97 -17.36 2.02
N GLY A 57 9.43 -18.19 2.91
CA GLY A 57 9.78 -19.62 2.96
C GLY A 57 10.91 -19.91 3.94
N SER A 58 11.54 -21.08 3.81
CA SER A 58 12.63 -21.53 4.70
C SER A 58 13.86 -21.85 3.86
N ALA A 59 14.94 -21.09 4.06
CA ALA A 59 16.22 -21.31 3.40
C ALA A 59 17.21 -21.95 4.39
N LYS A 60 17.97 -22.96 3.94
CA LYS A 60 19.05 -23.59 4.72
C LYS A 60 20.19 -22.62 4.98
N GLU A 61 20.60 -21.89 3.94
CA GLU A 61 21.64 -20.88 4.00
C GLU A 61 21.12 -19.57 3.37
N PRO A 62 20.37 -18.75 4.14
CA PRO A 62 19.78 -17.51 3.61
C PRO A 62 20.82 -16.50 3.10
N GLN A 63 22.06 -16.57 3.61
CA GLN A 63 23.13 -15.63 3.25
C GLN A 63 23.56 -15.74 1.78
N GLU A 64 23.51 -16.94 1.20
CA GLU A 64 23.78 -17.15 -0.23
C GLU A 64 22.75 -16.39 -1.07
N GLY A 65 21.45 -16.56 -0.77
CA GLY A 65 20.38 -15.85 -1.45
C GLY A 65 20.48 -14.33 -1.29
N LEU A 66 20.83 -13.84 -0.10
CA LEU A 66 21.03 -12.42 0.16
C LEU A 66 22.21 -11.82 -0.63
N ALA A 67 23.33 -12.53 -0.73
CA ALA A 67 24.47 -12.09 -1.55
C ALA A 67 24.08 -11.97 -3.04
N LEU A 68 23.26 -12.90 -3.53
CA LEU A 68 22.75 -12.86 -4.90
C LEU A 68 21.77 -11.70 -5.11
N VAL A 69 20.89 -11.43 -4.15
CA VAL A 69 19.99 -10.25 -4.17
C VAL A 69 20.79 -8.95 -4.20
N GLU A 70 21.85 -8.80 -3.41
CA GLU A 70 22.71 -7.60 -3.44
C GLU A 70 23.39 -7.41 -4.79
N TYR A 71 23.90 -8.50 -5.36
CA TYR A 71 24.51 -8.46 -6.68
C TYR A 71 23.50 -8.04 -7.77
N LEU A 72 22.28 -8.60 -7.75
CA LEU A 72 21.24 -8.24 -8.70
C LEU A 72 20.76 -6.80 -8.51
N HIS A 73 20.66 -6.32 -7.27
CA HIS A 73 20.37 -4.91 -7.00
C HIS A 73 21.44 -3.98 -7.61
N PHE A 74 22.72 -4.34 -7.51
CA PHE A 74 23.79 -3.58 -8.17
C PHE A 74 23.72 -3.63 -9.71
N ARG A 75 23.38 -4.79 -10.28
CA ARG A 75 23.32 -5.00 -11.74
C ARG A 75 22.08 -4.39 -12.40
N ARG A 76 21.00 -4.17 -11.64
CA ARG A 76 19.70 -3.66 -12.07
C ARG A 76 19.17 -4.28 -13.38
N PRO A 77 18.95 -5.61 -13.44
CA PRO A 77 18.28 -6.17 -14.60
C PRO A 77 16.81 -5.73 -14.66
N ASP A 78 16.33 -5.43 -15.86
CA ASP A 78 14.95 -4.99 -16.16
C ASP A 78 14.09 -6.10 -16.80
N GLU A 79 14.72 -7.20 -17.19
CA GLU A 79 14.12 -8.40 -17.75
C GLU A 79 14.13 -9.58 -16.76
N ASN A 80 13.17 -10.49 -16.94
CA ASN A 80 13.14 -11.73 -16.17
C ASN A 80 14.33 -12.60 -16.57
N MET A 81 14.97 -13.21 -15.59
CA MET A 81 16.10 -14.12 -15.85
C MET A 81 16.04 -15.31 -14.92
N MET A 82 16.63 -16.41 -15.35
CA MET A 82 16.83 -17.59 -14.52
C MET A 82 18.27 -18.09 -14.67
N SER A 83 18.74 -18.79 -13.66
CA SER A 83 20.01 -19.51 -13.71
C SER A 83 19.89 -20.84 -13.00
N VAL A 84 20.49 -21.86 -13.61
CA VAL A 84 20.62 -23.20 -13.05
C VAL A 84 22.07 -23.55 -12.73
N ASP A 85 23.00 -22.68 -13.10
CA ASP A 85 24.43 -22.74 -12.76
C ASP A 85 24.95 -21.31 -12.54
N ILE A 86 24.82 -20.85 -11.29
CA ILE A 86 25.15 -19.47 -10.90
C ILE A 86 26.61 -19.14 -11.19
N ALA A 87 27.52 -20.12 -11.00
CA ALA A 87 28.94 -19.90 -11.18
C ALA A 87 29.32 -19.74 -12.66
N ALA A 88 28.65 -20.48 -13.55
CA ALA A 88 28.83 -20.33 -14.99
C ALA A 88 28.19 -19.06 -15.54
N ASP A 89 26.98 -18.73 -15.10
CA ASP A 89 26.19 -17.62 -15.63
C ASP A 89 26.64 -16.25 -15.08
N PHE A 90 27.17 -16.20 -13.85
CA PHE A 90 27.59 -14.96 -13.15
C PHE A 90 29.02 -15.06 -12.61
N PRO A 91 30.04 -15.11 -13.48
CA PRO A 91 31.43 -15.32 -13.06
C PRO A 91 32.02 -14.13 -12.28
N ASP A 92 31.39 -12.96 -12.33
CA ASP A 92 31.77 -11.76 -11.57
C ASP A 92 31.14 -11.71 -10.16
N LEU A 93 30.18 -12.60 -9.85
CA LEU A 93 29.60 -12.74 -8.52
C LEU A 93 30.59 -13.39 -7.55
N ARG A 94 31.38 -12.55 -6.87
CA ARG A 94 32.38 -12.97 -5.89
C ARG A 94 31.78 -13.03 -4.48
N TYR A 95 31.20 -14.18 -4.13
CA TYR A 95 30.84 -14.50 -2.76
C TYR A 95 31.89 -15.44 -2.15
N SER A 96 32.65 -14.95 -1.16
CA SER A 96 33.82 -15.67 -0.63
C SER A 96 33.51 -17.07 -0.06
N PRO A 97 32.38 -17.29 0.64
CA PRO A 97 31.98 -18.63 1.05
C PRO A 97 31.57 -19.54 -0.11
N GLY A 98 31.17 -19.00 -1.27
CA GLY A 98 30.63 -19.79 -2.39
C GLY A 98 29.16 -20.17 -2.21
N PHE A 99 28.56 -20.71 -3.29
CA PHE A 99 27.17 -21.16 -3.31
C PHE A 99 27.12 -22.68 -3.20
N HIS A 100 26.61 -23.19 -2.08
CA HIS A 100 26.50 -24.63 -1.80
C HIS A 100 25.06 -25.07 -1.60
N SER A 101 24.22 -24.20 -1.04
CA SER A 101 22.80 -24.49 -0.81
C SER A 101 21.95 -24.11 -2.00
N VAL A 102 22.22 -22.98 -2.65
CA VAL A 102 21.45 -22.50 -3.79
C VAL A 102 21.84 -23.26 -5.05
N LYS A 103 20.86 -23.90 -5.70
CA LYS A 103 21.02 -24.57 -7.00
C LYS A 103 20.82 -23.62 -8.16
N GLY A 104 19.84 -22.73 -8.03
CA GLY A 104 19.47 -21.83 -9.10
C GLY A 104 18.44 -20.83 -8.62
N PHE A 105 18.20 -19.82 -9.44
CA PHE A 105 17.26 -18.77 -9.13
C PHE A 105 16.44 -18.36 -10.35
N LEU A 106 15.33 -17.68 -10.07
CA LEU A 106 14.53 -16.93 -11.02
C LEU A 106 14.32 -15.53 -10.47
N PHE A 107 14.74 -14.54 -11.25
CA PHE A 107 14.57 -13.13 -10.96
C PHE A 107 13.38 -12.57 -11.73
N ILE A 108 12.57 -11.80 -11.03
CA ILE A 108 11.42 -11.08 -11.58
C ILE A 108 11.51 -9.61 -11.14
N PRO A 109 11.80 -8.68 -12.07
CA PRO A 109 11.72 -7.26 -11.79
C PRO A 109 10.24 -6.85 -11.69
N LEU A 110 9.91 -6.06 -10.68
CA LEU A 110 8.56 -5.55 -10.39
C LEU A 110 8.42 -4.07 -10.78
N SER A 111 9.53 -3.37 -10.95
CA SER A 111 9.60 -2.01 -11.48
C SER A 111 10.37 -1.96 -12.83
N PRO A 112 10.13 -0.94 -13.67
CA PRO A 112 10.79 -0.81 -14.98
C PRO A 112 12.28 -0.41 -14.88
N ASP A 113 12.71 0.12 -13.74
CA ASP A 113 14.09 0.52 -13.46
C ASP A 113 14.91 -0.57 -12.74
N GLY A 114 14.29 -1.72 -12.43
CA GLY A 114 14.94 -2.84 -11.73
C GLY A 114 15.20 -2.61 -10.24
N GLU A 115 14.64 -1.54 -9.65
CA GLU A 115 14.76 -1.23 -8.22
C GLU A 115 13.94 -2.18 -7.33
N ASP A 116 12.68 -2.41 -7.69
CA ASP A 116 11.81 -3.36 -7.00
C ASP A 116 11.85 -4.70 -7.73
N PHE A 117 12.16 -5.78 -7.02
CA PHE A 117 12.20 -7.11 -7.61
C PHE A 117 11.95 -8.23 -6.59
N VAL A 118 11.74 -9.44 -7.10
CA VAL A 118 11.70 -10.66 -6.30
C VAL A 118 12.56 -11.74 -6.94
N VAL A 119 13.29 -12.47 -6.11
CA VAL A 119 14.13 -13.60 -6.52
C VAL A 119 13.59 -14.87 -5.87
N TYR A 120 13.27 -15.85 -6.68
CA TYR A 120 12.86 -17.19 -6.27
C TYR A 120 14.05 -18.13 -6.35
N PHE A 121 14.23 -18.98 -5.35
CA PHE A 121 15.38 -19.85 -5.22
C PHE A 121 14.98 -21.32 -5.16
N GLN A 122 15.78 -22.16 -5.81
CA GLN A 122 15.77 -23.60 -5.62
C GLN A 122 17.03 -24.01 -4.88
N GLU A 123 16.88 -24.92 -3.93
CA GLU A 123 18.00 -25.48 -3.19
C GLU A 123 18.52 -26.76 -3.82
N GLN A 124 19.79 -27.05 -3.55
CA GLN A 124 20.39 -28.35 -3.80
C GLN A 124 19.66 -29.39 -2.93
N LYS A 125 19.06 -30.38 -3.58
CA LYS A 125 18.47 -31.55 -2.93
C LYS A 125 19.49 -32.68 -3.01
N ALA A 126 19.65 -33.41 -1.91
CA ALA A 126 20.48 -34.62 -1.90
C ALA A 126 19.82 -35.62 -2.87
N ASP A 127 20.40 -35.70 -4.05
CA ASP A 127 19.87 -36.47 -5.16
C ASP A 127 19.97 -37.95 -4.81
N HIS A 128 18.87 -38.56 -4.36
CA HIS A 128 18.85 -39.98 -4.01
C HIS A 128 18.53 -40.87 -5.22
N LEU A 129 18.19 -40.29 -6.37
CA LEU A 129 17.72 -41.03 -7.55
C LEU A 129 18.41 -40.65 -8.87
N GLY A 130 19.24 -39.59 -8.92
CA GLY A 130 20.10 -39.29 -10.09
C GLY A 130 19.33 -38.96 -11.38
N LEU A 131 18.05 -38.62 -11.27
CA LEU A 131 17.22 -38.18 -12.38
C LEU A 131 17.38 -36.67 -12.50
N GLY A 132 18.44 -36.23 -13.17
CA GLY A 132 18.87 -34.83 -13.33
C GLY A 132 17.89 -33.92 -14.10
N ILE A 133 16.63 -33.82 -13.64
CA ILE A 133 15.55 -33.04 -14.26
C ILE A 133 14.86 -32.18 -13.19
N SER A 134 15.61 -31.30 -12.51
CA SER A 134 14.99 -30.32 -11.59
C SER A 134 15.70 -28.97 -11.63
N GLY A 135 15.97 -28.47 -12.83
CA GLY A 135 16.35 -27.07 -13.04
C GLY A 135 15.14 -26.26 -13.50
N TRP A 136 15.23 -24.94 -13.35
CA TRP A 136 14.29 -24.02 -13.99
C TRP A 136 14.30 -24.21 -15.50
N SER A 137 13.12 -24.20 -16.11
CA SER A 137 12.92 -24.34 -17.55
C SER A 137 12.39 -23.05 -18.17
N GLU A 138 12.46 -22.97 -19.50
CA GLU A 138 11.87 -21.85 -20.26
C GLU A 138 10.36 -21.69 -20.00
N ALA A 139 9.67 -22.78 -19.66
CA ALA A 139 8.26 -22.72 -19.25
C ALA A 139 8.10 -22.02 -17.90
N ASP A 140 9.01 -22.27 -16.95
CA ASP A 140 8.99 -21.61 -15.64
C ASP A 140 9.32 -20.11 -15.77
N LEU A 141 10.24 -19.73 -16.68
CA LEU A 141 10.51 -18.34 -17.02
C LEU A 141 9.29 -17.62 -17.62
N ARG A 142 8.53 -18.28 -18.50
CA ARG A 142 7.25 -17.74 -19.01
C ARG A 142 6.20 -17.59 -17.92
N ASN A 143 6.08 -18.57 -17.02
CA ASN A 143 5.18 -18.47 -15.87
C ASN A 143 5.56 -17.29 -14.96
N ALA A 144 6.86 -17.05 -14.77
CA ALA A 144 7.38 -15.88 -14.07
C ALA A 144 6.95 -14.57 -14.74
N ALA A 145 6.99 -14.51 -16.08
CA ALA A 145 6.53 -13.34 -16.83
C ALA A 145 5.04 -13.07 -16.62
N MET A 146 4.21 -14.11 -16.61
CA MET A 146 2.79 -13.97 -16.26
C MET A 146 2.63 -13.45 -14.83
N MET A 147 3.39 -14.00 -13.87
CA MET A 147 3.38 -13.56 -12.49
C MET A 147 3.81 -12.10 -12.34
N ARG A 148 4.84 -11.65 -13.07
CA ARG A 148 5.27 -10.24 -13.11
C ARG A 148 4.11 -9.31 -13.45
N VAL A 149 3.40 -9.61 -14.54
CA VAL A 149 2.27 -8.79 -14.99
C VAL A 149 1.21 -8.68 -13.91
N VAL A 150 0.89 -9.82 -13.27
CA VAL A 150 -0.07 -9.89 -12.16
C VAL A 150 0.41 -9.04 -10.97
N TYR A 151 1.66 -9.19 -10.54
CA TYR A 151 2.23 -8.39 -9.45
C TYR A 151 2.23 -6.90 -9.76
N CYS A 152 2.71 -6.48 -10.93
CA CYS A 152 2.74 -5.08 -11.32
C CYS A 152 1.33 -4.50 -11.35
N LYS A 153 0.35 -5.25 -11.88
CA LYS A 153 -1.05 -4.81 -11.92
C LYS A 153 -1.62 -4.64 -10.52
N PHE A 154 -1.36 -5.59 -9.62
CA PHE A 154 -1.82 -5.48 -8.24
C PHE A 154 -1.15 -4.35 -7.47
N SER A 155 0.17 -4.16 -7.64
CA SER A 155 0.89 -3.04 -7.05
C SER A 155 0.31 -1.70 -7.51
N SER A 156 -0.01 -1.57 -8.80
CA SER A 156 -0.68 -0.39 -9.35
C SER A 156 -2.06 -0.15 -8.73
N ILE A 157 -2.90 -1.18 -8.63
CA ILE A 157 -4.25 -1.08 -8.03
C ILE A 157 -4.14 -0.69 -6.55
N TRP A 158 -3.19 -1.27 -5.83
CA TRP A 158 -2.98 -0.95 -4.42
C TRP A 158 -2.56 0.51 -4.22
N ARG A 159 -1.65 1.00 -5.07
CA ARG A 159 -1.21 2.40 -5.05
C ARG A 159 -2.37 3.36 -5.33
N GLU A 160 -3.17 3.07 -6.35
CA GLU A 160 -4.36 3.88 -6.69
C GLU A 160 -5.36 3.94 -5.54
N ARG A 161 -5.61 2.80 -4.86
CA ARG A 161 -6.47 2.75 -3.68
C ARG A 161 -5.92 3.58 -2.52
N GLU A 162 -4.62 3.49 -2.25
CA GLU A 162 -3.97 4.25 -1.18
C GLU A 162 -4.05 5.76 -1.47
N ASP A 163 -3.76 6.17 -2.71
CA ASP A 163 -3.86 7.58 -3.14
C ASP A 163 -5.30 8.10 -2.97
N ALA A 164 -6.30 7.32 -3.39
CA ALA A 164 -7.72 7.67 -3.22
C ALA A 164 -8.12 7.78 -1.74
N LEU A 165 -7.57 6.93 -0.87
CA LEU A 165 -7.79 7.01 0.58
C LEU A 165 -7.15 8.28 1.19
N GLN A 166 -5.93 8.63 0.77
CA GLN A 166 -5.25 9.83 1.25
C GLN A 166 -5.96 11.11 0.78
N GLU A 167 -6.39 11.17 -0.48
CA GLU A 167 -7.15 12.29 -1.04
C GLU A 167 -8.48 12.48 -0.30
N SER A 168 -9.19 11.39 -0.04
CA SER A 168 -10.42 11.39 0.76
C SER A 168 -10.17 11.88 2.18
N ARG A 169 -9.11 11.41 2.84
CA ARG A 169 -8.73 11.83 4.20
C ARG A 169 -8.41 13.32 4.25
N LEU A 170 -7.62 13.83 3.30
CA LEU A 170 -7.29 15.24 3.21
C LEU A 170 -8.54 16.09 3.00
N SER A 171 -9.42 15.68 2.08
CA SER A 171 -10.69 16.35 1.81
C SER A 171 -11.55 16.44 3.06
N ARG A 172 -11.65 15.35 3.84
CA ARG A 172 -12.39 15.33 5.13
C ARG A 172 -11.78 16.27 6.17
N LEU A 173 -10.45 16.32 6.30
CA LEU A 173 -9.76 17.22 7.23
C LEU A 173 -9.99 18.69 6.86
N LEU A 174 -9.82 19.05 5.58
CA LEU A 174 -10.04 20.41 5.10
C LEU A 174 -11.50 20.84 5.28
N LEU A 175 -12.44 19.94 5.01
CA LEU A 175 -13.86 20.19 5.22
C LEU A 175 -14.18 20.41 6.71
N SER A 176 -13.63 19.59 7.59
CA SER A 176 -13.79 19.71 9.04
C SER A 176 -13.20 21.02 9.56
N ASN A 177 -11.99 21.39 9.12
CA ASN A 177 -11.37 22.65 9.51
C ASN A 177 -12.20 23.86 9.04
N SER A 178 -12.61 23.86 7.76
CA SER A 178 -13.44 24.94 7.19
C SER A 178 -14.78 25.05 7.91
N SER A 179 -15.43 23.93 8.24
CA SER A 179 -16.67 23.89 9.02
C SER A 179 -16.53 24.58 10.38
N HIS A 180 -15.43 24.30 11.08
CA HIS A 180 -15.14 24.93 12.36
C HIS A 180 -14.93 26.45 12.21
N GLU A 181 -14.14 26.90 11.23
CA GLU A 181 -13.91 28.33 10.97
C GLU A 181 -15.21 29.09 10.63
N PHE A 182 -16.07 28.53 9.78
CA PHE A 182 -17.36 29.14 9.45
C PHE A 182 -18.24 29.28 10.69
N ARG A 183 -18.28 28.27 11.57
CA ARG A 183 -19.02 28.34 12.83
C ARG A 183 -18.50 29.45 13.74
N THR A 184 -17.18 29.58 13.89
CA THR A 184 -16.57 30.64 14.70
C THR A 184 -16.90 32.03 14.14
N LEU A 185 -16.78 32.23 12.83
CA LEU A 185 -17.09 33.52 12.19
C LEU A 185 -18.58 33.87 12.29
N LEU A 186 -19.48 32.90 12.07
CA LEU A 186 -20.93 33.11 12.17
C LEU A 186 -21.35 33.41 13.62
N ASN A 187 -20.73 32.78 14.61
CA ASN A 187 -20.94 33.10 16.02
C ASN A 187 -20.46 34.52 16.33
N ALA A 188 -19.30 34.94 15.82
CA ALA A 188 -18.82 36.31 15.99
C ALA A 188 -19.79 37.34 15.38
N ILE A 189 -20.28 37.09 14.15
CA ILE A 189 -21.28 37.93 13.49
C ILE A 189 -22.56 38.03 14.32
N THR A 190 -23.03 36.90 14.86
CA THR A 190 -24.22 36.85 15.73
C THR A 190 -24.01 37.69 16.99
N ASN A 191 -22.87 37.54 17.66
CA ASN A 191 -22.54 38.32 18.86
C ASN A 191 -22.44 39.83 18.56
N TYR A 192 -21.84 40.23 17.42
CA TYR A 192 -21.79 41.63 17.03
C TYR A 192 -23.17 42.22 16.75
N MET A 193 -24.08 41.43 16.16
CA MET A 193 -25.46 41.85 15.94
C MET A 193 -26.23 41.96 17.25
N GLU A 194 -26.08 41.00 18.16
CA GLU A 194 -26.69 41.08 19.50
C GLU A 194 -26.23 42.33 20.24
N PHE A 195 -24.93 42.61 20.27
CA PHE A 195 -24.37 43.82 20.90
C PHE A 195 -24.85 45.12 20.23
N ALA A 196 -24.91 45.16 18.90
CA ALA A 196 -25.42 46.32 18.18
C ALA A 196 -26.93 46.57 18.46
N GLY A 197 -27.70 45.51 18.71
CA GLY A 197 -29.11 45.58 19.08
C GLY A 197 -29.38 46.13 20.48
N GLU A 198 -28.40 46.12 21.39
CA GLU A 198 -28.52 46.72 22.73
C GLU A 198 -28.43 48.26 22.71
N GLY A 199 -27.99 48.86 21.60
CA GLY A 199 -27.91 50.30 21.40
C GLY A 199 -29.24 50.97 21.00
N LYS A 200 -29.34 52.30 21.15
CA LYS A 200 -30.48 53.08 20.62
C LYS A 200 -30.40 53.14 19.09
N LEU A 201 -31.07 52.19 18.44
CA LEU A 201 -31.26 52.16 16.99
C LEU A 201 -32.59 52.81 16.59
N ASP A 202 -32.64 53.42 15.41
CA ASP A 202 -33.88 53.87 14.79
C ASP A 202 -34.67 52.68 14.23
N ALA A 203 -35.98 52.85 13.96
CA ALA A 203 -36.84 51.76 13.50
C ALA A 203 -36.34 51.09 12.20
N LYS A 204 -35.62 51.83 11.35
CA LYS A 204 -34.99 51.31 10.13
C LYS A 204 -33.74 50.49 10.46
N GLY A 205 -32.91 50.94 11.39
CA GLY A 205 -31.74 50.21 11.90
C GLY A 205 -32.12 48.91 12.58
N THR A 206 -33.18 48.88 13.39
CA THR A 206 -33.67 47.65 14.04
C THR A 206 -34.13 46.61 13.01
N GLY A 207 -34.90 47.04 11.99
CA GLY A 207 -35.37 46.13 10.93
C GLY A 207 -34.26 45.57 10.06
N LEU A 208 -33.20 46.34 9.78
CA LEU A 208 -32.03 45.87 9.03
C LEU A 208 -31.24 44.81 9.82
N LEU A 209 -31.16 44.99 11.14
CA LEU A 209 -30.45 44.10 12.06
C LEU A 209 -31.19 42.77 12.23
N ASP A 210 -32.52 42.82 12.32
CA ASP A 210 -33.38 41.62 12.31
C ASP A 210 -33.25 40.82 11.01
N LEU A 211 -33.19 41.51 9.87
CA LEU A 211 -32.98 40.88 8.56
C LEU A 211 -31.59 40.24 8.46
N ALA A 212 -30.54 40.94 8.91
CA ALA A 212 -29.16 40.44 8.90
C ALA A 212 -29.01 39.20 9.79
N ARG A 213 -29.62 39.22 10.99
CA ARG A 213 -29.64 38.10 11.94
C ARG A 213 -30.38 36.89 11.39
N ASN A 214 -31.56 37.09 10.79
CA ASN A 214 -32.28 36.00 10.14
C ASN A 214 -31.47 35.40 8.98
N THR A 215 -30.81 36.25 8.19
CA THR A 215 -30.00 35.81 7.04
C THR A 215 -28.76 35.03 7.48
N SER A 216 -28.06 35.47 8.54
CA SER A 216 -26.89 34.75 9.07
C SER A 216 -27.26 33.37 9.61
N GLN A 217 -28.42 33.24 10.26
CA GLN A 217 -28.94 31.96 10.76
C GLN A 217 -29.30 31.00 9.62
N GLN A 218 -29.93 31.51 8.56
CA GLN A 218 -30.21 30.71 7.36
C GLN A 218 -28.93 30.24 6.67
N LEU A 219 -27.89 31.08 6.62
CA LEU A 219 -26.58 30.71 6.09
C LEU A 219 -25.91 29.63 6.92
N LEU A 220 -25.94 29.75 8.26
CA LEU A 220 -25.41 28.71 9.17
C LEU A 220 -26.09 27.36 8.94
N LEU A 221 -27.43 27.35 8.79
CA LEU A 221 -28.19 26.15 8.52
C LEU A 221 -27.84 25.53 7.16
N ALA A 222 -27.71 26.35 6.12
CA ALA A 222 -27.34 25.91 4.79
C ALA A 222 -25.93 25.31 4.75
N VAL A 223 -24.95 25.99 5.34
CA VAL A 223 -23.56 25.50 5.44
C VAL A 223 -23.51 24.20 6.23
N THR A 224 -24.19 24.12 7.38
CA THR A 224 -24.23 22.90 8.20
C THR A 224 -24.85 21.72 7.44
N LYS A 225 -25.93 21.93 6.70
CA LYS A 225 -26.56 20.88 5.87
C LYS A 225 -25.65 20.43 4.72
N LEU A 226 -24.99 21.37 4.05
CA LEU A 226 -24.11 21.07 2.92
C LEU A 226 -22.89 20.26 3.40
N LEU A 227 -22.33 20.64 4.55
CA LEU A 227 -21.26 19.89 5.21
C LEU A 227 -21.71 18.48 5.63
N ASP A 228 -22.90 18.34 6.23
CA ASP A 228 -23.45 17.03 6.63
C ASP A 228 -23.73 16.14 5.40
N CYS A 229 -24.19 16.71 4.29
CA CYS A 229 -24.33 15.99 3.02
C CYS A 229 -22.98 15.53 2.44
N ILE A 230 -21.95 16.38 2.50
CA ILE A 230 -20.62 16.02 2.02
C ILE A 230 -19.98 14.95 2.93
N GLU A 231 -20.10 15.06 4.25
CA GLU A 231 -19.62 14.03 5.19
C GLU A 231 -20.30 12.67 4.97
N LYS A 232 -21.61 12.66 4.70
CA LYS A 232 -22.37 11.44 4.37
C LYS A 232 -22.02 10.87 3.01
N GLY A 233 -21.77 11.71 2.00
CA GLY A 233 -21.34 11.29 0.66
C GLY A 233 -19.90 10.76 0.61
N LEU A 234 -19.05 11.16 1.56
CA LEU A 234 -17.65 10.70 1.71
C LEU A 234 -17.50 9.47 2.63
N ALA A 235 -18.58 8.99 3.26
CA ALA A 235 -18.56 7.66 3.86
C ALA A 235 -18.50 6.64 2.73
N PRO A 236 -17.57 5.66 2.76
CA PRO A 236 -17.57 4.62 1.74
C PRO A 236 -18.95 3.98 1.75
N THR A 237 -19.69 4.14 0.65
CA THR A 237 -20.84 3.27 0.36
C THR A 237 -20.30 1.86 0.44
N ALA A 238 -20.58 1.19 1.56
CA ALA A 238 -20.48 -0.25 1.63
C ALA A 238 -21.36 -0.75 0.49
N VAL A 239 -20.72 -1.15 -0.60
CA VAL A 239 -21.37 -1.85 -1.69
C VAL A 239 -21.82 -3.17 -1.07
N VAL A 240 -23.07 -3.18 -0.62
CA VAL A 240 -23.79 -4.40 -0.31
C VAL A 240 -24.17 -4.97 -1.66
N GLU A 241 -23.35 -5.89 -2.16
CA GLU A 241 -23.76 -7.01 -3.03
C GLU A 241 -22.67 -8.09 -3.07
#